data_AF-T2JJT1-F1
#
_entry.id   AF-T2JJT1-F1
#
_cell.length_a   1.000
_cell.length_b   1.000
_cell.length_c   1.000
_cell.angle_alpha   90.00
_cell.angle_beta   90.00
_cell.angle_gamma   90.00
#
_symmetry.space_group_name_H-M   'P 1'
#
loop_
_entity.id
_entity.type
_entity.pdbx_description
1 polymer ?
#
loop_
_entity_poly.entity_id
_entity_poly.type
_entity_poly.pdbx_seq_one_letter_code
_entity_poly.pdbx_strand_id
1 'polypeptide(L)'
;MTERVVSVERSQQMMTLLNRNITMNIEESQEEEQIRGFLGESLPKDAKLWSKAGWTSQVRHDAAYIEKPNLPPFLLVVFIEGRNNSQNKKILPFISQLVLKFLELQ
;
A
#
# COMPACT_ATOMS: atom_id res chain seq x y z
N MET A 1 3.48 -12.46 4.27
CA MET A 1 2.15 -12.79 4.84
C MET A 1 2.19 -14.24 5.32
N THR A 2 2.00 -14.50 6.60
CA THR A 2 2.38 -15.79 7.20
C THR A 2 1.35 -16.87 6.86
N GLU A 3 1.76 -17.89 6.11
CA GLU A 3 1.02 -19.08 5.62
C GLU A 3 0.53 -20.01 6.75
N ARG A 4 0.19 -19.44 7.90
CA ARG A 4 -0.11 -20.13 9.16
C ARG A 4 -1.56 -19.97 9.60
N VAL A 5 -2.30 -19.05 8.97
CA VAL A 5 -3.71 -18.75 9.29
C VAL A 5 -4.68 -19.45 8.33
N VAL A 6 -4.29 -19.59 7.06
CA VAL A 6 -5.01 -20.32 6.01
C VAL A 6 -4.02 -21.22 5.27
N SER A 7 -4.50 -22.08 4.37
CA SER A 7 -3.59 -22.97 3.61
C SER A 7 -2.54 -22.18 2.82
N VAL A 8 -1.41 -22.83 2.55
CA VAL A 8 -0.32 -22.24 1.76
C VAL A 8 -0.84 -21.77 0.40
N GLU A 9 -1.64 -22.60 -0.28
CA GLU A 9 -2.20 -22.29 -1.60
C GLU A 9 -3.10 -21.06 -1.54
N ARG A 10 -3.96 -20.95 -0.52
CA ARG A 10 -4.83 -19.77 -0.35
C ARG A 10 -4.04 -18.52 0.01
N SER A 11 -2.99 -18.65 0.80
CA SER A 11 -2.09 -17.54 1.14
C SER A 11 -1.38 -17.01 -0.11
N GLN A 12 -0.87 -17.92 -0.96
CA GLN A 12 -0.24 -17.55 -2.23
C GLN A 12 -1.24 -16.92 -3.20
N GLN A 13 -2.47 -17.44 -3.29
CA GLN A 13 -3.54 -16.80 -4.09
C GLN A 13 -3.81 -15.36 -3.63
N MET A 14 -3.86 -15.12 -2.32
CA MET A 14 -4.05 -13.78 -1.77
C MET A 14 -2.87 -12.86 -2.08
N MET A 15 -1.64 -13.37 -1.95
CA MET A 15 -0.43 -12.61 -2.30
C MET A 15 -0.40 -12.26 -3.78
N THR A 16 -0.80 -13.16 -4.68
CA THR A 16 -0.92 -12.83 -6.11
C THR A 16 -1.97 -11.75 -6.35
N LEU A 17 -3.14 -11.86 -5.73
CA LEU A 17 -4.24 -10.90 -5.90
C LEU A 17 -3.91 -9.48 -5.39
N LEU A 18 -3.17 -9.40 -4.29
CA LEU A 18 -2.84 -8.13 -3.64
C LEU A 18 -1.56 -7.50 -4.17
N ASN A 19 -0.75 -8.22 -4.96
CA ASN A 19 0.49 -7.68 -5.51
C ASN A 19 0.22 -6.45 -6.38
N ARG A 20 1.07 -5.43 -6.26
CA ARG A 20 1.00 -4.19 -7.04
C ARG A 20 2.34 -3.92 -7.68
N ASN A 21 2.36 -3.69 -8.98
CA ASN A 21 3.59 -3.33 -9.67
C ASN A 21 3.86 -1.83 -9.59
N ILE A 22 4.70 -1.42 -8.65
CA ILE A 22 5.09 -0.01 -8.45
C ILE A 22 6.08 0.53 -9.51
N THR A 23 6.59 -0.34 -10.38
CA THR A 23 7.57 0.04 -11.43
C THR A 23 6.93 0.25 -12.80
N MET A 24 5.72 -0.25 -13.01
CA MET A 24 5.01 -0.06 -14.28
C MET A 24 4.70 1.42 -14.49
N ASN A 25 4.83 1.88 -15.74
CA ASN A 25 4.36 3.19 -16.12
C ASN A 25 2.85 3.21 -15.88
N ILE A 26 2.45 4.03 -14.91
CA ILE A 26 1.16 3.95 -14.25
C ILE A 26 0.01 4.36 -15.20
N GLU A 27 0.32 5.05 -16.30
CA GLU A 27 -0.63 5.74 -17.19
C GLU A 27 -1.67 4.86 -17.93
N GLU A 28 -1.58 3.52 -17.88
CA GLU A 28 -2.47 2.64 -18.67
C GLU A 28 -3.09 1.45 -17.91
N SER A 29 -2.96 1.37 -16.57
CA SER A 29 -3.39 0.17 -15.83
C SER A 29 -4.44 0.45 -14.75
N GLN A 30 -5.39 -0.48 -14.56
CA GLN A 30 -6.29 -0.48 -13.40
C GLN A 30 -5.53 -0.58 -12.05
N GLU A 31 -4.27 -1.02 -12.07
CA GLU A 31 -3.40 -1.01 -10.88
C GLU A 31 -3.03 0.42 -10.44
N GLU A 32 -3.05 1.41 -11.34
CA GLU A 32 -2.91 2.83 -11.01
C GLU A 32 -3.88 3.23 -9.91
N GLU A 33 -5.14 2.79 -10.01
CA GLU A 33 -6.20 3.20 -9.09
C GLU A 33 -5.95 2.72 -7.65
N GLN A 34 -5.08 1.73 -7.46
CA GLN A 34 -4.74 1.19 -6.13
C GLN A 34 -3.34 1.60 -5.63
N ILE A 35 -2.53 2.27 -6.46
CA ILE A 35 -1.22 2.82 -6.08
C ILE A 35 -1.30 4.34 -5.96
N ARG A 36 -1.82 5.02 -6.99
CA ARG A 36 -1.84 6.49 -7.07
C ARG A 36 -2.79 7.08 -6.04
N GLY A 37 -2.24 7.94 -5.20
CA GLY A 37 -2.87 8.59 -4.07
C GLY A 37 -3.05 7.66 -2.86
N PHE A 38 -2.38 6.52 -2.82
CA PHE A 38 -2.40 5.53 -1.73
C PHE A 38 -0.98 5.34 -1.17
N LEU A 39 -0.78 4.40 -0.24
CA LEU A 39 0.51 4.27 0.46
C LEU A 39 1.65 3.93 -0.51
N GLY A 40 1.33 3.18 -1.56
CA GLY A 40 2.25 2.71 -2.59
C GLY A 40 2.92 3.81 -3.41
N GLU A 41 2.28 4.95 -3.63
CA GLU A 41 2.80 6.02 -4.51
C GLU A 41 4.16 6.56 -4.04
N SER A 42 4.38 6.57 -2.73
CA SER A 42 5.61 7.10 -2.15
C SER A 42 6.77 6.12 -2.05
N LEU A 43 6.53 4.84 -2.37
CA LEU A 43 7.54 3.81 -2.20
C LEU A 43 8.63 3.95 -3.28
N PRO A 44 9.91 3.66 -2.94
CA PRO A 44 10.95 3.59 -3.95
C PRO A 44 10.69 2.40 -4.90
N LYS A 45 11.18 2.49 -6.13
CA LYS A 45 10.90 1.52 -7.21
C LYS A 45 11.37 0.09 -6.91
N ASP A 46 12.30 -0.08 -5.99
CA ASP A 46 12.85 -1.37 -5.57
C ASP A 46 12.08 -2.02 -4.41
N ALA A 47 11.03 -1.36 -3.90
CA ALA A 47 10.13 -1.95 -2.93
C ALA A 47 9.17 -2.96 -3.59
N LYS A 48 8.63 -3.87 -2.79
CA LYS A 48 7.51 -4.73 -3.16
C LYS A 48 6.30 -4.37 -2.33
N LEU A 49 5.14 -4.40 -2.99
CA LEU A 49 3.89 -3.95 -2.41
C LEU A 49 2.79 -5.01 -2.61
N TRP A 50 2.11 -5.31 -1.51
CA TRP A 50 0.84 -6.02 -1.51
C TRP A 50 -0.19 -5.19 -0.78
N SER A 51 -1.19 -4.68 -1.49
CA SER A 51 -2.13 -3.72 -0.89
C SER A 51 -3.58 -3.85 -1.34
N LYS A 52 -4.45 -3.35 -0.47
CA LYS A 52 -5.87 -3.14 -0.74
C LYS A 52 -6.29 -1.72 -0.38
N ALA A 53 -6.44 -0.90 -1.42
CA ALA A 53 -7.07 0.40 -1.33
C ALA A 53 -8.58 0.27 -1.10
N GLY A 54 -9.15 1.18 -0.31
CA GLY A 54 -10.60 1.29 -0.12
C GLY A 54 -11.01 2.76 -0.02
N TRP A 55 -11.86 3.24 -0.92
CA TRP A 55 -12.31 4.63 -0.89
C TRP A 55 -13.78 4.76 -1.25
N THR A 56 -14.43 5.75 -0.64
CA THR A 56 -15.78 6.21 -0.97
C THR A 56 -15.80 7.73 -0.94
N SER A 57 -16.98 8.34 -1.04
CA SER A 57 -17.12 9.78 -0.82
C SER A 57 -16.80 10.22 0.62
N GLN A 58 -16.76 9.31 1.60
CA GLN A 58 -16.53 9.60 3.02
C GLN A 58 -15.23 9.05 3.59
N VAL A 59 -14.67 8.00 2.98
CA VAL A 59 -13.47 7.35 3.50
C VAL A 59 -12.40 7.18 2.45
N ARG A 60 -11.14 7.11 2.89
CA ARG A 60 -9.98 6.73 2.07
C ARG A 60 -8.99 5.95 2.92
N HIS A 61 -8.88 4.66 2.68
CA HIS A 61 -8.08 3.74 3.48
C HIS A 61 -7.12 2.97 2.59
N ASP A 62 -6.07 2.47 3.22
CA ASP A 62 -5.19 1.50 2.59
C ASP A 62 -4.60 0.58 3.64
N ALA A 63 -4.43 -0.68 3.25
CA ALA A 63 -3.75 -1.70 4.02
C ALA A 63 -2.68 -2.30 3.12
N ALA A 64 -1.41 -2.17 3.51
CA ALA A 64 -0.27 -2.50 2.68
C ALA A 64 0.78 -3.29 3.46
N TYR A 65 1.11 -4.49 2.96
CA TYR A 65 2.34 -5.19 3.34
C TYR A 65 3.46 -4.75 2.39
N ILE A 66 4.55 -4.25 2.97
CA ILE A 66 5.63 -3.55 2.26
C ILE A 66 6.94 -4.25 2.57
N GLU A 67 7.68 -4.57 1.52
CA GLU A 67 9.07 -4.99 1.59
C GLU A 67 9.91 -3.91 0.92
N LYS A 68 10.68 -3.15 1.71
CA LYS A 68 11.65 -2.17 1.20
C LYS A 68 13.06 -2.65 1.51
N PRO A 69 14.03 -2.51 0.59
CA PRO A 69 15.41 -2.85 0.89
C PRO A 69 15.93 -2.15 2.15
N ASN A 70 16.71 -2.90 2.93
CA ASN A 70 17.32 -2.49 4.20
C ASN A 70 16.35 -2.23 5.36
N LEU A 71 15.07 -2.60 5.23
CA LEU A 71 14.12 -2.60 6.34
C LEU A 71 13.53 -4.00 6.52
N PRO A 72 13.22 -4.42 7.76
CA PRO A 72 12.33 -5.55 7.98
C PRO A 72 10.99 -5.32 7.27
N PRO A 73 10.37 -6.36 6.67
CA PRO A 73 9.03 -6.23 6.11
C PRO A 73 8.02 -5.78 7.17
N PHE A 74 7.09 -4.91 6.78
CA PHE A 74 6.11 -4.35 7.70
C PHE A 74 4.71 -4.26 7.08
N LEU A 75 3.70 -4.18 7.94
CA LEU A 75 2.32 -3.92 7.58
C LEU A 75 1.94 -2.51 8.03
N LEU A 76 1.47 -1.69 7.10
CA LEU A 76 0.92 -0.35 7.39
C LEU A 76 -0.55 -0.32 7.00
N VAL A 77 -1.40 0.02 7.96
CA VAL A 77 -2.85 0.18 7.75
C VAL A 77 -3.24 1.57 8.21
N VAL A 78 -3.88 2.34 7.33
CA VAL A 78 -4.28 3.71 7.62
C VAL A 78 -5.76 3.87 7.31
N PHE A 79 -6.51 4.29 8.33
CA PHE A 79 -7.91 4.67 8.21
C PHE A 79 -8.05 6.20 8.21
N ILE A 80 -8.88 6.73 7.32
CA ILE A 80 -9.14 8.15 7.11
C ILE A 80 -10.60 8.32 6.76
N GLU A 81 -11.27 9.19 7.51
CA GLU A 81 -12.67 9.54 7.34
C GLU A 81 -12.82 11.05 7.10
N GLY A 82 -13.97 11.43 6.56
CA GLY A 82 -14.40 12.78 6.32
C GLY A 82 -14.27 13.14 4.85
N ARG A 83 -15.32 13.76 4.30
CA ARG A 83 -15.41 14.14 2.88
C ARG A 83 -14.20 14.90 2.35
N ASN A 84 -13.61 15.81 3.13
CA ASN A 84 -12.44 16.57 2.70
C ASN A 84 -11.19 15.68 2.61
N ASN A 85 -11.02 14.78 3.58
CA ASN A 85 -9.87 13.89 3.63
C ASN A 85 -9.99 12.76 2.60
N SER A 86 -11.21 12.25 2.35
CA SER A 86 -11.46 11.20 1.36
C SER A 86 -11.10 11.63 -0.06
N GLN A 87 -11.26 12.93 -0.36
CA GLN A 87 -10.89 13.55 -1.63
C GLN A 87 -9.41 13.95 -1.71
N ASN A 88 -8.71 14.04 -0.58
CA ASN A 88 -7.30 14.39 -0.55
C ASN A 88 -6.43 13.19 -0.94
N LYS A 89 -6.14 13.04 -2.23
CA LYS A 89 -5.26 11.95 -2.73
C LYS A 89 -3.83 12.00 -2.18
N LYS A 90 -3.37 13.13 -1.61
CA LYS A 90 -2.00 13.27 -1.11
C LYS A 90 -1.80 12.76 0.32
N ILE A 91 -2.88 12.55 1.07
CA ILE A 91 -2.79 12.25 2.51
C ILE A 91 -2.12 10.90 2.80
N LEU A 92 -2.46 9.84 2.05
CA LEU A 92 -1.88 8.51 2.24
C LEU A 92 -0.41 8.45 1.78
N PRO A 93 -0.04 8.96 0.58
CA PRO A 93 1.37 9.05 0.21
C PRO A 93 2.20 9.82 1.24
N PHE A 94 1.68 10.94 1.76
CA PHE A 94 2.35 11.72 2.80
C PHE A 94 2.58 10.91 4.09
N ILE A 95 1.57 10.20 4.58
CA ILE A 95 1.70 9.35 5.77
C ILE A 95 2.74 8.24 5.53
N SER A 96 2.70 7.60 4.37
CA SER A 96 3.65 6.54 4.00
C SER A 96 5.09 7.05 3.99
N GLN A 97 5.35 8.25 3.45
CA GLN A 97 6.67 8.89 3.51
C GLN A 97 7.16 9.13 4.94
N LEU A 98 6.27 9.62 5.83
CA LEU A 98 6.62 9.86 7.23
C LEU A 98 6.99 8.57 7.95
N VAL A 99 6.23 7.49 7.73
CA VAL A 99 6.50 6.19 8.33
C VAL A 99 7.81 5.60 7.82
N LEU A 100 8.05 5.63 6.51
CA LEU A 100 9.31 5.17 5.92
C LEU A 100 10.52 5.91 6.49
N LYS A 101 10.44 7.24 6.55
CA LYS A 101 11.50 8.07 7.12
C LYS A 101 11.75 7.72 8.59
N PHE A 102 10.69 7.48 9.37
CA PHE A 102 10.84 7.07 10.77
C PHE A 102 11.53 5.71 10.90
N LEU A 103 11.16 4.72 10.08
CA LEU A 103 11.73 3.38 10.11
C LEU A 103 13.20 3.36 9.66
N GLU A 104 13.61 4.25 8.74
CA GLU A 104 15.01 4.39 8.30
C GLU A 104 15.94 5.02 9.33
N LEU A 105 15.38 5.67 10.37
CA LEU A 105 16.15 6.28 11.46
C LEU A 105 16.36 5.33 12.65
N GLN A 106 15.80 4.12 12.62
CA GLN A 106 15.97 3.08 13.63
C GLN A 106 17.12 2.15 13.24
#